data_AF-A0A924C0I2-F1
#
_entry.id   AF-A0A924C0I2-F1
#
_cell.length_a   1.000
_cell.length_b   1.000
_cell.length_c   1.000
_cell.angle_alpha   90.00
_cell.angle_beta   90.00
_cell.angle_gamma   90.00
#
_symmetry.space_group_name_H-M   'P 1'
#
loop_
_entity.id
_entity.type
_entity.pdbx_description
1 polymer ?
#
loop_
_entity_poly.entity_id
_entity_poly.type
_entity_poly.pdbx_seq_one_letter_code
_entity_poly.pdbx_strand_id
1 'polypeptide(L)' 'MQALFTDAYPILLISQASLEDFNQKLLVQGRNAIPMDRFRPNIVIDGIEALEENFVKTFSRARLRL' A
#
# COMPACT_ATOMS: atom_id res chain seq x y z
N MET A 1 -6.00 -24.28 -10.18
CA MET A 1 -6.07 -24.00 -8.73
C MET A 1 -5.34 -22.68 -8.48
N GLN A 2 -6.09 -21.57 -8.44
CA GLN A 2 -5.53 -20.24 -8.16
C GLN A 2 -5.12 -20.18 -6.68
N ALA A 3 -3.86 -19.88 -6.40
CA ALA A 3 -3.42 -19.56 -5.05
C ALA A 3 -4.03 -18.21 -4.66
N LEU A 4 -5.18 -18.22 -3.99
CA LEU A 4 -5.86 -17.01 -3.51
C LEU A 4 -5.18 -16.37 -2.28
N PHE A 5 -4.15 -17.02 -1.72
CA PHE A 5 -3.57 -16.66 -0.42
C PHE A 5 -2.06 -16.90 -0.39
N THR A 6 -1.30 -16.39 -1.35
CA THR A 6 0.18 -16.40 -1.23
C THR A 6 0.67 -15.45 -0.15
N ASP A 7 -0.19 -14.51 0.29
CA ASP A 7 0.08 -13.61 1.40
C ASP A 7 -0.58 -14.09 2.69
N ALA A 8 0.13 -13.94 3.82
CA ALA A 8 -0.32 -14.40 5.13
C ALA A 8 -1.55 -13.65 5.66
N TYR A 9 -1.97 -12.57 4.98
CA TYR A 9 -3.07 -11.71 5.35
C TYR A 9 -4.03 -11.50 4.18
N PRO A 10 -5.35 -11.49 4.42
CA PRO A 10 -6.36 -11.33 3.36
C PRO A 10 -6.40 -9.91 2.78
N ILE A 11 -5.87 -8.92 3.51
CA ILE A 11 -5.83 -7.52 3.10
C ILE A 11 -4.39 -7.02 3.23
N LEU A 12 -3.88 -6.45 2.16
CA LEU A 12 -2.60 -5.76 2.07
C LEU A 12 -2.87 -4.34 1.58
N LEU A 13 -2.72 -3.39 2.51
CA LEU A 13 -3.03 -1.98 2.34
C LEU A 13 -1.74 -1.17 2.33
N ILE A 14 -1.65 -0.19 1.45
CA ILE A 14 -0.58 0.83 1.46
C ILE A 14 -1.12 2.15 0.92
N SER A 15 -0.62 3.28 1.44
CA SER A 15 -0.96 4.59 0.90
C SER A 15 0.00 5.04 -0.21
N GLN A 16 -0.49 5.89 -1.12
CA GLN A 16 0.35 6.52 -2.14
C GLN A 16 1.47 7.35 -1.49
N ALA A 17 1.14 8.10 -0.43
CA ALA A 17 2.09 8.91 0.33
C ALA A 17 3.22 8.06 0.96
N SER A 18 2.91 6.86 1.48
CA SER A 18 3.94 5.93 1.98
C SER A 18 4.90 5.45 0.90
N LEU A 19 4.39 5.15 -0.30
CA LEU A 19 5.28 4.77 -1.43
C LEU A 19 6.18 5.94 -1.84
N GLU A 20 5.62 7.15 -1.90
CA GLU A 20 6.38 8.36 -2.23
C GLU A 20 7.48 8.61 -1.20
N ASP A 21 7.16 8.64 0.09
CA ASP A 21 8.14 8.81 1.17
C ASP A 21 9.24 7.73 1.14
N PHE A 22 8.85 6.47 0.94
CA PHE A 22 9.80 5.37 0.79
C PHE A 22 10.73 5.58 -0.42
N ASN A 23 10.19 5.95 -1.58
CA ASN A 23 10.97 6.19 -2.77
C ASN A 23 11.88 7.42 -2.64
N GLN A 24 11.46 8.48 -1.94
CA GLN A 24 12.33 9.62 -1.63
C GLN A 24 13.55 9.18 -0.82
N LYS A 25 13.35 8.33 0.19
CA LYS A 25 14.46 7.76 0.99
C LYS A 25 15.41 6.92 0.13
N LEU A 26 14.90 6.13 -0.81
CA LEU A 26 15.74 5.37 -1.74
C LEU A 26 16.58 6.29 -2.64
N LEU A 27 15.96 7.34 -3.21
CA LEU A 27 16.64 8.29 -4.08
C LEU A 27 17.76 9.03 -3.33
N VAL A 28 17.51 9.47 -2.09
CA VAL A 28 18.54 10.08 -1.22
C VAL A 28 19.72 9.13 -0.98
N GLN A 29 19.48 7.82 -0.95
CA GLN A 29 20.51 6.79 -0.80
C GLN A 29 21.16 6.38 -2.13
N GLY A 30 20.87 7.06 -3.25
CA GLY A 30 21.41 6.73 -4.57
C GLY A 30 20.82 5.46 -5.17
N ARG A 31 19.65 5.02 -4.69
CA ARG A 31 18.93 3.86 -5.21
C ARG A 31 17.77 4.30 -6.10
N ASN A 32 17.37 3.43 -7.02
CA ASN A 32 16.22 3.68 -7.87
C ASN A 32 14.91 3.54 -7.07
N ALA A 33 13.94 4.40 -7.39
CA ALA A 33 12.57 4.22 -6.94
C ALA A 33 12.00 2.88 -7.41
N ILE A 34 11.09 2.30 -6.63
CA ILE A 34 10.42 1.05 -6.95
C ILE A 34 8.92 1.26 -7.19
N PRO A 35 8.31 0.43 -8.06
CA PRO A 35 6.88 0.48 -8.31
C PRO A 35 6.06 -0.14 -7.16
N MET A 36 4.77 0.23 -7.11
CA MET A 36 3.80 -0.20 -6.10
C MET A 36 3.62 -1.73 -6.03
N ASP A 37 3.69 -2.41 -7.17
CA ASP A 37 3.50 -3.87 -7.28
C ASP A 37 4.55 -4.70 -6.52
N ARG A 38 5.71 -4.11 -6.17
CA ARG A 38 6.72 -4.73 -5.31
C ARG A 38 6.23 -4.96 -3.88
N PHE A 39 5.26 -4.18 -3.41
CA PHE A 39 4.61 -4.35 -2.11
C PHE A 39 3.45 -5.33 -2.16
N ARG A 40 3.04 -5.75 -3.38
CA ARG A 40 1.91 -6.65 -3.65
C ARG A 40 0.61 -6.24 -2.92
N PRO A 41 0.25 -4.95 -2.84
CA PRO A 41 -0.98 -4.56 -2.18
C PRO A 41 -2.18 -5.05 -2.98
N ASN A 42 -3.26 -5.38 -2.27
CA ASN A 42 -4.55 -5.58 -2.90
C ASN A 42 -5.46 -4.35 -2.73
N ILE A 43 -5.08 -3.39 -1.88
CA ILE A 43 -5.74 -2.10 -1.73
C ILE A 43 -4.67 -0.98 -1.66
N VAL A 44 -4.84 0.05 -2.50
CA VAL A 44 -4.06 1.29 -2.45
C VAL A 44 -5.01 2.44 -2.09
N ILE A 45 -4.59 3.30 -1.16
CA ILE A 45 -5.36 4.47 -0.73
C ILE A 45 -4.58 5.77 -0.93
N ASP A 46 -5.29 6.88 -1.05
CA ASP A 46 -4.76 8.24 -1.16
C ASP A 46 -5.38 9.15 -0.09
N GLY A 47 -4.97 10.42 -0.08
CA GLY A 47 -5.56 11.45 0.80
C GLY A 47 -5.18 11.36 2.27
N ILE A 48 -4.17 10.56 2.62
CA ILE A 48 -3.59 10.47 3.97
C ILE A 48 -2.08 10.71 3.92
N GLU A 49 -1.49 11.11 5.05
CA GLU A 49 -0.05 11.27 5.17
C GLU A 49 0.66 9.91 5.17
N ALA A 50 1.96 9.91 4.88
CA ALA A 50 2.77 8.70 4.87
C ALA A 50 2.71 7.99 6.23
N LEU A 51 2.55 6.67 6.20
CA LEU A 51 2.45 5.76 7.34
C LEU A 51 1.17 5.91 8.19
N GLU A 52 0.29 6.87 7.91
CA GLU A 52 -0.95 7.04 8.67
C GLU A 52 -1.90 5.84 8.51
N GLU A 53 -1.78 5.06 7.43
CA GLU A 53 -2.56 3.83 7.24
C GLU A 53 -2.41 2.82 8.39
N ASN A 54 -1.31 2.89 9.15
CA ASN A 54 -1.03 2.00 10.28
C ASN A 54 -1.89 2.28 11.51
N PHE A 55 -2.44 3.49 11.61
CA PHE A 55 -3.23 3.92 12.77
C PHE A 55 -4.73 3.91 12.49
N VAL A 56 -5.13 3.73 11.23
CA VAL A 56 -6.53 3.69 10.86
C VAL A 56 -7.17 2.41 11.38
N LYS A 57 -8.16 2.59 12.26
CA LYS A 57 -8.95 1.48 12.84
C LYS A 57 -10.08 1.02 11.93
N THR A 58 -10.58 1.90 11.07
CA THR A 58 -11.77 1.62 10.25
C THR A 58 -11.69 2.41 8.95
N PHE A 59 -11.85 1.68 7.84
CA PHE A 59 -12.13 2.25 6.54
C PHE A 59 -13.57 1.92 6.17
N SER A 60 -14.30 2.88 5.62
CA SER A 60 -15.65 2.66 5.11
C SER A 60 -15.74 3.10 3.66
N ARG A 61 -16.44 2.29 2.85
CA ARG A 61 -16.76 2.63 1.47
C ARG A 61 -18.24 2.43 1.28
N ALA A 62 -18.94 3.44 0.75
CA ALA A 62 -20.40 3.47 0.69
C ALA A 62 -21.02 2.24 0.01
N ARG A 63 -20.41 1.76 -1.09
CA ARG A 63 -20.76 0.47 -1.72
C ARG A 63 -19.59 -0.05 -2.56
N LEU A 64 -19.29 -1.33 -2.42
CA LEU A 64 -18.36 -2.05 -3.29
C LEU A 64 -19.15 -3.13 -4.03
N ARG A 65 -19.28 -3.00 -5.36
CA ARG A 65 -19.69 -4.10 -6.24
C ARG A 65 -18.41 -4.57 -6.91
N LEU A 66 -18.08 -5.84 -6.72
CA LEU A 66 -17.01 -6.56 -7.41
C LEU A 66 -17.66 -7.52 -8.41
#